data_AF-A0A0G4G8J4-F1
#
_entry.id   AF-A0A0G4G8J4-F1
#
_cell.length_a   1.000
_cell.length_b   1.000
_cell.length_c   1.000
_cell.angle_alpha   90.00
_cell.angle_beta   90.00
_cell.angle_gamma   90.00
#
_symmetry.space_group_name_H-M   'P 1'
#
loop_
_entity.id
_entity.type
_entity.pdbx_description
1 polymer ?
#
loop_
_entity_poly.entity_id
_entity_poly.type
_entity_poly.pdbx_seq_one_letter_code
_entity_poly.pdbx_strand_id
1 'polypeptide(L)'
;MGNAYVVPRKTTDEASPSVHGQCLDFIHRDDRYQLYDEAKDIGRLRTAARFVGNDHFPAQTLRSRLNWSLHRIRLADGTLLDTVIAFDPQSVTEARLLLAAMWMVEQQRWDEVAEVLRWASQCGCCTLPVNLTAAGINKHADKTAYVSLPRVLAQLMVAGRHVDFGDGSRLELFRHGHQVRAINNQPGYRLTLDPHLPPGHLYPQHRLQDDPPVHTRIDYSKVHGRWGLFVNSTDASVSSCAKRLIVDHFEGTHQTNSTTKFLDRYVGGGRLDALLTESPHTPVDGCGTAFSYQDGRLRKLVLTKSTHNFVAWIYIIELSGNDVGVAVHTTEAAASGVGGAFRDRFLDTTALARLAVGAGVARYVFDGQQPPQQSRPQPQPPQPQQQGGDDSDDDDEDGGDQGDDYDDDDDGDVDEGDDDDIDPNDGQDGNGGSDEYSE
;
A
#
# COMPACT_ATOMS: atom_id res chain seq x y z
N MET A 1 26.68 58.45 -6.60
CA MET A 1 26.35 58.65 -8.04
C MET A 1 26.04 57.29 -8.61
N GLY A 2 24.77 57.07 -8.96
CA GLY A 2 24.29 55.79 -9.47
C GLY A 2 24.53 55.66 -10.96
N ASN A 3 24.87 54.45 -11.40
CA ASN A 3 24.80 54.08 -12.81
C ASN A 3 23.56 53.22 -13.01
N ALA A 4 22.54 53.87 -13.59
CA ALA A 4 21.34 53.24 -14.08
C ALA A 4 21.70 52.37 -15.30
N TYR A 5 21.34 51.09 -15.25
CA TYR A 5 21.32 50.26 -16.45
C TYR A 5 20.00 50.52 -17.19
N VAL A 6 20.11 51.18 -18.34
CA VAL A 6 19.02 51.34 -19.30
C VAL A 6 18.95 50.06 -20.13
N VAL A 7 17.86 49.30 -20.00
CA VAL A 7 17.55 48.19 -20.91
C VAL A 7 16.83 48.76 -22.13
N PRO A 8 17.31 48.54 -23.37
CA PRO A 8 16.61 49.02 -24.56
C PRO A 8 15.35 48.18 -24.77
N ARG A 9 14.18 48.86 -24.77
CA ARG A 9 12.97 48.33 -25.41
C ARG A 9 13.10 48.54 -26.91
N LYS A 10 13.55 47.52 -27.64
CA LYS A 10 13.20 47.31 -29.05
C LYS A 10 13.41 45.85 -29.42
N THR A 11 12.31 45.24 -29.85
CA THR A 11 12.19 44.00 -30.59
C THR A 11 13.11 43.99 -31.81
N THR A 12 13.74 42.84 -32.09
CA THR A 12 14.56 42.49 -33.29
C THR A 12 16.08 42.68 -33.23
N ASP A 13 16.77 42.07 -32.26
CA ASP A 13 18.18 41.70 -32.47
C ASP A 13 18.46 40.29 -31.91
N GLU A 14 18.79 39.37 -32.81
CA GLU A 14 19.05 37.94 -32.56
C GLU A 14 20.50 37.73 -32.05
N ALA A 15 20.71 37.96 -30.76
CA ALA A 15 21.88 37.39 -30.08
C ALA A 15 21.48 36.93 -28.68
N SER A 16 21.20 35.64 -28.57
CA SER A 16 20.97 34.97 -27.29
C SER A 16 22.19 35.16 -26.36
N PRO A 17 22.00 35.47 -25.07
CA PRO A 17 23.11 35.74 -24.17
C PRO A 17 24.03 34.52 -24.05
N SER A 18 25.33 34.74 -24.24
CA SER A 18 26.36 33.71 -24.15
C SER A 18 27.39 34.04 -23.08
N VAL A 19 27.82 33.04 -22.31
CA VAL A 19 28.93 33.13 -21.37
C VAL A 19 29.91 32.01 -21.72
N HIS A 20 31.17 32.35 -21.99
CA HIS A 20 32.22 31.41 -22.43
C HIS A 20 31.95 30.68 -23.76
N GLY A 21 31.25 31.35 -24.69
CA GLY A 21 30.99 30.80 -26.03
C GLY A 21 29.88 29.75 -26.08
N GLN A 22 29.17 29.47 -24.97
CA GLN A 22 27.95 28.67 -24.98
C GLN A 22 26.73 29.59 -24.93
N CYS A 23 25.84 29.40 -25.89
CA CYS A 23 24.64 30.20 -26.12
C CYS A 23 23.40 29.49 -25.56
N LEU A 24 22.64 30.17 -24.70
CA LEU A 24 21.43 29.66 -24.05
C LEU A 24 20.19 30.08 -24.85
N ASP A 25 19.92 29.37 -25.95
CA ASP A 25 18.89 29.75 -26.94
C ASP A 25 17.45 29.41 -26.53
N PHE A 26 17.23 28.92 -25.31
CA PHE A 26 15.97 28.26 -24.91
C PHE A 26 15.10 29.02 -23.89
N ILE A 27 15.54 30.20 -23.42
CA ILE A 27 14.83 30.96 -22.37
C ILE A 27 13.90 32.04 -22.97
N HIS A 28 14.06 32.43 -24.24
CA HIS A 28 13.35 33.55 -24.85
C HIS A 28 12.57 33.19 -26.12
N ARG A 29 11.65 32.21 -26.05
CA ARG A 29 10.53 32.15 -27.01
C ARG A 29 9.22 32.40 -26.28
N ASP A 30 8.39 33.26 -26.85
CA ASP A 30 7.14 33.81 -26.29
C ASP A 30 6.03 32.77 -26.03
N ASP A 31 6.31 31.49 -26.25
CA ASP A 31 5.39 30.37 -26.13
C ASP A 31 5.55 29.68 -24.76
N ARG A 32 5.38 30.44 -23.68
CA ARG A 32 5.71 30.11 -22.28
C ARG A 32 4.95 28.92 -21.64
N TYR A 33 4.22 28.12 -22.41
CA TYR A 33 3.39 27.01 -21.91
C TYR A 33 3.74 25.64 -22.48
N GLN A 34 4.65 25.56 -23.44
CA GLN A 34 5.13 24.29 -24.01
C GLN A 34 6.56 23.99 -23.53
N LEU A 35 6.73 23.77 -22.23
CA LEU A 35 7.97 23.19 -21.71
C LEU A 35 7.91 21.66 -21.88
N TYR A 36 8.29 21.26 -23.09
CA TYR A 36 8.91 20.00 -23.55
C TYR A 36 8.49 18.66 -22.91
N ASP A 37 8.04 17.74 -23.77
CA ASP A 37 7.41 16.45 -23.43
C ASP A 37 8.39 15.28 -23.20
N GLU A 38 9.71 15.50 -23.23
CA GLU A 38 10.71 14.42 -23.18
C GLU A 38 11.58 14.44 -21.91
N ALA A 39 11.88 13.24 -21.38
CA ALA A 39 12.78 13.04 -20.22
C ALA A 39 14.18 13.67 -20.40
N LYS A 40 14.61 13.90 -21.65
CA LYS A 40 15.85 14.63 -21.98
C LYS A 40 15.80 16.10 -21.54
N ASP A 41 14.63 16.73 -21.51
CA ASP A 41 14.49 18.14 -21.14
C ASP A 41 14.40 18.35 -19.63
N ILE A 42 14.04 17.31 -18.85
CA ILE A 42 14.19 17.29 -17.39
C ILE A 42 15.67 17.31 -17.00
N GLY A 43 16.51 16.57 -17.72
CA GLY A 43 17.97 16.64 -17.56
C GLY A 43 18.50 18.05 -17.83
N ARG A 44 17.96 18.73 -18.84
CA ARG A 44 18.32 20.11 -19.20
C ARG A 44 17.80 21.15 -18.19
N LEU A 45 16.61 20.97 -17.61
CA LEU A 45 16.10 21.79 -16.50
C LEU A 45 16.91 21.62 -15.22
N ARG A 46 17.35 20.40 -14.89
CA ARG A 46 18.19 20.13 -13.72
C ARG A 46 19.60 20.71 -13.89
N THR A 47 20.13 20.68 -15.11
CA THR A 47 21.36 21.37 -15.47
C THR A 47 21.16 22.89 -15.43
N ALA A 48 20.11 23.44 -16.04
CA ALA A 48 19.80 24.87 -16.02
C ALA A 48 19.53 25.40 -14.60
N ALA A 49 18.88 24.62 -13.72
CA ALA A 49 18.67 24.98 -12.32
C ALA A 49 19.97 25.02 -11.50
N ARG A 50 21.04 24.33 -11.91
CA ARG A 50 22.38 24.51 -11.32
C ARG A 50 23.03 25.83 -11.75
N PHE A 51 22.65 26.37 -12.91
CA PHE A 51 23.16 27.64 -13.44
C PHE A 51 22.39 28.87 -12.95
N VAL A 52 21.28 28.66 -12.25
CA VAL A 52 20.25 29.67 -12.03
C VAL A 52 19.84 29.60 -10.56
N GLY A 53 20.46 30.45 -9.72
CA GLY A 53 20.23 30.50 -8.28
C GLY A 53 18.76 30.80 -7.90
N ASN A 54 18.47 30.79 -6.59
CA ASN A 54 17.14 30.99 -5.98
C ASN A 54 16.32 32.18 -6.52
N ASP A 55 16.94 33.14 -7.21
CA ASP A 55 16.32 34.36 -7.72
C ASP A 55 15.51 34.22 -9.03
N HIS A 56 15.50 33.04 -9.68
CA HIS A 56 15.06 32.94 -11.09
C HIS A 56 13.87 32.01 -11.37
N PHE A 57 13.27 31.40 -10.36
CA PHE A 57 11.97 30.71 -10.52
C PHE A 57 10.95 31.32 -9.58
N PRO A 58 10.19 32.35 -10.03
CA PRO A 58 9.12 32.92 -9.25
C PRO A 58 8.17 31.83 -8.76
N ALA A 59 7.79 31.88 -7.48
CA ALA A 59 6.89 30.91 -6.86
C ALA A 59 5.58 30.73 -7.68
N GLN A 60 5.07 31.81 -8.27
CA GLN A 60 3.93 31.77 -9.17
C GLN A 60 4.13 30.83 -10.37
N THR A 61 5.29 30.88 -11.01
CA THR A 61 5.63 30.02 -12.17
C THR A 61 5.67 28.55 -11.75
N LEU A 62 6.31 28.27 -10.61
CA LEU A 62 6.37 26.90 -10.07
C LEU A 62 4.99 26.38 -9.69
N ARG A 63 4.14 27.23 -9.08
CA ARG A 63 2.75 26.89 -8.76
C ARG A 63 1.94 26.59 -10.02
N SER A 64 2.04 27.42 -11.05
CA SER A 64 1.35 27.18 -12.32
C SER A 64 1.77 25.86 -12.96
N ARG A 65 3.06 25.53 -12.94
CA ARG A 65 3.55 24.24 -13.44
C ARG A 65 3.05 23.07 -12.60
N LEU A 66 3.12 23.16 -11.27
CA LEU A 66 2.61 22.13 -10.38
C LEU A 66 1.12 21.85 -10.64
N ASN A 67 0.31 22.90 -10.76
CA ASN A 67 -1.10 22.76 -11.10
C ASN A 67 -1.27 22.07 -12.46
N TRP A 68 -0.51 22.48 -13.47
CA TRP A 68 -0.55 21.83 -14.77
C TRP A 68 -0.18 20.34 -14.71
N SER A 69 0.86 19.98 -13.96
CA SER A 69 1.27 18.58 -13.78
C SER A 69 0.18 17.75 -13.09
N LEU A 70 -0.50 18.30 -12.08
CA LEU A 70 -1.64 17.65 -11.42
C LEU A 70 -2.82 17.39 -12.38
N HIS A 71 -3.13 18.34 -13.25
CA HIS A 71 -4.23 18.22 -14.23
C HIS A 71 -3.90 17.29 -15.41
N ARG A 72 -2.62 16.92 -15.60
CA ARG A 72 -2.17 16.07 -16.71
C ARG A 72 -1.91 14.62 -16.30
N ILE A 73 -1.38 14.41 -15.10
CA ILE A 73 -1.00 13.08 -14.64
C ILE A 73 -2.25 12.24 -14.41
N ARG A 74 -2.27 11.07 -15.05
CA ARG A 74 -3.33 10.08 -14.89
C ARG A 74 -2.86 8.96 -13.96
N LEU A 75 -3.80 8.49 -13.15
CA LEU A 75 -3.67 7.29 -12.35
C LEU A 75 -3.97 6.06 -13.22
N ALA A 76 -3.65 4.87 -12.71
CA ALA A 76 -3.83 3.61 -13.44
C ALA A 76 -5.29 3.35 -13.89
N ASP A 77 -6.27 3.90 -13.18
CA ASP A 77 -7.69 3.83 -13.54
C ASP A 77 -8.14 4.89 -14.58
N GLY A 78 -7.20 5.69 -15.09
CA GLY A 78 -7.41 6.74 -16.09
C GLY A 78 -7.88 8.08 -15.53
N THR A 79 -8.18 8.19 -14.23
CA THR A 79 -8.58 9.45 -13.59
C THR A 79 -7.40 10.39 -13.40
N LEU A 80 -7.67 11.69 -13.22
CA LEU A 80 -6.64 12.71 -13.00
C LEU A 80 -6.19 12.75 -11.54
N LEU A 81 -4.91 13.02 -11.32
CA LEU A 81 -4.32 13.10 -9.97
C LEU A 81 -4.89 14.26 -9.14
N ASP A 82 -5.26 15.37 -9.79
CA ASP A 82 -5.91 16.54 -9.17
C ASP A 82 -7.27 16.24 -8.52
N THR A 83 -7.92 15.12 -8.89
CA THR A 83 -9.17 14.66 -8.26
C THR A 83 -8.94 14.05 -6.88
N VAL A 84 -7.69 13.73 -6.54
CA VAL A 84 -7.32 13.01 -5.31
C VAL A 84 -6.43 13.85 -4.41
N ILE A 85 -5.45 14.55 -4.98
CA ILE A 85 -4.53 15.39 -4.21
C ILE A 85 -4.50 16.81 -4.78
N ALA A 86 -4.36 17.76 -3.87
CA ALA A 86 -4.06 19.15 -4.16
C ALA A 86 -3.00 19.63 -3.16
N PHE A 87 -2.45 20.81 -3.41
CA PHE A 87 -1.48 21.42 -2.50
C PHE A 87 -2.06 22.73 -1.99
N ASP A 88 -2.04 22.90 -0.67
CA ASP A 88 -2.58 24.07 -0.02
C ASP A 88 -1.87 25.35 -0.51
N PRO A 89 -2.59 26.29 -1.14
CA PRO A 89 -1.99 27.50 -1.69
C PRO A 89 -1.48 28.46 -0.62
N GLN A 90 -1.92 28.31 0.64
CA GLN A 90 -1.51 29.20 1.73
C GLN A 90 -0.21 28.75 2.39
N SER A 91 -0.02 27.44 2.60
CA SER A 91 1.21 26.92 3.21
C SER A 91 2.30 26.55 2.21
N VAL A 92 1.95 26.08 1.01
CA VAL A 92 2.94 25.63 0.00
C VAL A 92 3.27 26.79 -0.94
N THR A 93 3.96 27.81 -0.43
CA THR A 93 4.24 29.07 -1.14
C THR A 93 5.71 29.26 -1.51
N GLU A 94 6.63 28.76 -0.69
CA GLU A 94 8.06 28.88 -0.92
C GLU A 94 8.52 28.05 -2.12
N ALA A 95 9.48 28.58 -2.89
CA ALA A 95 10.04 27.88 -4.05
C ALA A 95 10.56 26.48 -3.70
N ARG A 96 11.20 26.32 -2.53
CA ARG A 96 11.66 25.01 -2.02
C ARG A 96 10.52 24.01 -1.88
N LEU A 97 9.41 24.41 -1.27
CA LEU A 97 8.23 23.55 -1.06
C LEU A 97 7.52 23.24 -2.38
N LEU A 98 7.44 24.21 -3.28
CA LEU A 98 6.88 24.03 -4.61
C LEU A 98 7.70 23.05 -5.45
N LEU A 99 9.03 23.13 -5.40
CA LEU A 99 9.92 22.18 -6.07
C LEU A 99 9.79 20.77 -5.48
N ALA A 100 9.68 20.64 -4.15
CA ALA A 100 9.42 19.35 -3.51
C ALA A 100 8.08 18.75 -3.94
N ALA A 101 7.01 19.55 -3.94
CA ALA A 101 5.68 19.16 -4.41
C ALA A 101 5.69 18.76 -5.89
N MET A 102 6.36 19.53 -6.75
CA MET A 102 6.55 19.18 -8.17
C MET A 102 7.30 17.86 -8.33
N TRP A 103 8.39 17.64 -7.57
CA TRP A 103 9.10 16.37 -7.62
C TRP A 103 8.21 15.20 -7.19
N MET A 104 7.42 15.36 -6.12
CA MET A 104 6.47 14.34 -5.68
C MET A 104 5.40 14.04 -6.74
N VAL A 105 4.91 15.05 -7.47
CA VAL A 105 3.90 14.87 -8.52
C VAL A 105 4.50 14.29 -9.79
N GLU A 106 5.60 14.87 -10.29
CA GLU A 106 6.16 14.55 -11.60
C GLU A 106 7.08 13.32 -11.60
N GLN A 107 7.58 12.87 -10.45
CA GLN A 107 8.58 11.80 -10.37
C GLN A 107 8.12 10.59 -9.55
N GLN A 108 6.94 10.63 -8.94
CA GLN A 108 6.42 9.50 -8.16
C GLN A 108 5.08 9.04 -8.71
N ARG A 109 4.80 7.75 -8.56
CA ARG A 109 3.48 7.18 -8.79
C ARG A 109 2.61 7.38 -7.57
N TRP A 110 1.30 7.54 -7.78
CA TRP A 110 0.34 7.81 -6.70
C TRP A 110 -0.81 6.80 -6.63
N ASP A 111 -0.77 5.74 -7.43
CA ASP A 111 -1.87 4.80 -7.63
C ASP A 111 -2.38 4.21 -6.30
N GLU A 112 -1.47 3.65 -5.50
CA GLU A 112 -1.83 2.95 -4.26
C GLU A 112 -2.37 3.91 -3.19
N VAL A 113 -1.75 5.09 -3.07
CA VAL A 113 -2.20 6.13 -2.13
C VAL A 113 -3.51 6.76 -2.59
N ALA A 114 -3.71 6.91 -3.89
CA ALA A 114 -4.98 7.40 -4.43
C ALA A 114 -6.13 6.42 -4.15
N GLU A 115 -5.89 5.12 -4.26
CA GLU A 115 -6.86 4.11 -3.85
C GLU A 115 -7.17 4.19 -2.35
N VAL A 116 -6.15 4.32 -1.49
CA VAL A 116 -6.34 4.51 -0.03
C VAL A 116 -7.18 5.75 0.27
N LEU A 117 -6.88 6.88 -0.36
CA LEU A 117 -7.57 8.14 -0.12
C LEU A 117 -9.02 8.13 -0.64
N ARG A 118 -9.27 7.50 -1.79
CA ARG A 118 -10.65 7.29 -2.28
C ARG A 118 -11.46 6.40 -1.38
N TRP A 119 -10.84 5.33 -0.89
CA TRP A 119 -11.47 4.44 0.06
C TRP A 119 -11.80 5.19 1.37
N ALA A 120 -10.85 5.95 1.91
CA ALA A 120 -11.08 6.81 3.06
C ALA A 120 -12.23 7.80 2.82
N SER A 121 -12.29 8.43 1.65
CA SER A 121 -13.34 9.39 1.33
C SER A 121 -14.73 8.74 1.25
N GLN A 122 -14.80 7.54 0.66
CA GLN A 122 -16.02 6.75 0.61
C GLN A 122 -16.51 6.31 2.01
N CYS A 123 -15.58 6.04 2.92
CA CYS A 123 -15.89 5.79 4.33
C CYS A 123 -16.19 7.06 5.13
N GLY A 124 -16.21 8.24 4.50
CA GLY A 124 -16.44 9.51 5.17
C GLY A 124 -15.27 10.01 6.02
N CYS A 125 -14.09 9.39 5.90
CA CYS A 125 -12.90 9.74 6.68
C CYS A 125 -12.08 10.89 6.07
N CYS A 126 -12.34 11.28 4.82
CA CYS A 126 -11.73 12.46 4.22
C CYS A 126 -12.58 13.04 3.07
N THR A 127 -12.25 14.25 2.65
CA THR A 127 -12.80 14.88 1.44
C THR A 127 -11.71 14.95 0.38
N LEU A 128 -12.04 14.54 -0.84
CA LEU A 128 -11.14 14.66 -1.99
C LEU A 128 -11.40 15.94 -2.79
N PRO A 129 -10.35 16.55 -3.38
CA PRO A 129 -8.94 16.19 -3.20
C PRO A 129 -8.42 16.56 -1.80
N VAL A 130 -7.48 15.78 -1.26
CA VAL A 130 -6.81 16.14 0.01
C VAL A 130 -5.79 17.26 -0.23
N ASN A 131 -5.85 18.31 0.58
CA ASN A 131 -4.97 19.47 0.48
C ASN A 131 -3.67 19.25 1.26
N LEU A 132 -2.61 18.80 0.58
CA LEU A 132 -1.29 18.60 1.17
C LEU A 132 -0.67 19.94 1.58
N THR A 133 -0.22 20.02 2.83
CA THR A 133 0.35 21.24 3.42
C THR A 133 1.87 21.20 3.49
N ALA A 134 2.49 22.36 3.75
CA ALA A 134 3.93 22.44 4.01
C ALA A 134 4.38 21.50 5.15
N ALA A 135 3.57 21.35 6.20
CA ALA A 135 3.86 20.44 7.30
C ALA A 135 3.89 18.97 6.87
N GLY A 136 3.03 18.59 5.91
CA GLY A 136 3.07 17.26 5.29
C GLY A 136 4.35 17.06 4.50
N ILE A 137 4.68 17.99 3.60
CA ILE A 137 5.89 17.92 2.74
C ILE A 137 7.15 17.86 3.60
N ASN A 138 7.24 18.68 4.65
CA ASN A 138 8.39 18.75 5.55
C ASN A 138 8.52 17.55 6.50
N LYS A 139 7.62 16.55 6.48
CA LYS A 139 7.85 15.30 7.21
C LYS A 139 9.12 14.58 6.79
N HIS A 140 9.54 14.80 5.54
CA HIS A 140 10.82 14.34 5.04
C HIS A 140 11.73 15.55 4.93
N ALA A 141 12.88 15.51 5.61
CA ALA A 141 13.81 16.64 5.65
C ALA A 141 14.32 17.01 4.24
N ASP A 142 14.54 16.00 3.41
CA ASP A 142 15.00 16.12 2.04
C ASP A 142 14.54 14.92 1.17
N LYS A 143 14.99 14.92 -0.09
CA LYS A 143 14.72 13.84 -1.04
C LYS A 143 15.32 12.51 -0.59
N THR A 144 16.50 12.50 0.01
CA THR A 144 17.18 11.28 0.47
C THR A 144 16.39 10.61 1.59
N ALA A 145 15.91 11.39 2.55
CA ALA A 145 15.01 10.93 3.61
C ALA A 145 13.73 10.33 3.03
N TYR A 146 13.13 10.97 2.02
CA TYR A 146 11.95 10.45 1.34
C TYR A 146 12.19 9.10 0.66
N VAL A 147 13.23 9.00 -0.18
CA VAL A 147 13.51 7.77 -0.96
C VAL A 147 14.14 6.66 -0.11
N SER A 148 14.53 6.95 1.14
CA SER A 148 14.98 5.93 2.11
C SER A 148 13.85 5.04 2.63
N LEU A 149 12.60 5.40 2.35
CA LEU A 149 11.41 4.64 2.72
C LEU A 149 10.75 4.06 1.47
N PRO A 150 9.99 2.95 1.60
CA PRO A 150 9.07 2.55 0.55
C PRO A 150 8.17 3.71 0.14
N ARG A 151 8.03 3.94 -1.17
CA ARG A 151 7.33 5.11 -1.73
C ARG A 151 5.94 5.29 -1.14
N VAL A 152 5.14 4.22 -1.09
CA VAL A 152 3.76 4.29 -0.59
C VAL A 152 3.71 4.73 0.87
N LEU A 153 4.66 4.24 1.69
CA LEU A 153 4.80 4.69 3.07
C LEU A 153 5.16 6.17 3.15
N ALA A 154 6.17 6.62 2.38
CA ALA A 154 6.61 8.02 2.38
C ALA A 154 5.46 8.96 1.98
N GLN A 155 4.64 8.56 1.01
CA GLN A 155 3.45 9.29 0.57
C GLN A 155 2.34 9.29 1.63
N LEU A 156 2.06 8.17 2.27
CA LEU A 156 1.07 8.09 3.35
C LEU A 156 1.50 8.87 4.60
N MET A 157 2.80 9.01 4.87
CA MET A 157 3.26 9.94 5.91
C MET A 157 2.82 11.38 5.63
N VAL A 158 2.86 11.80 4.36
CA VAL A 158 2.45 13.14 3.91
C VAL A 158 0.93 13.28 3.86
N ALA A 159 0.24 12.33 3.21
CA ALA A 159 -1.19 12.43 2.89
C ALA A 159 -2.11 11.77 3.92
N GLY A 160 -1.66 10.73 4.63
CA GLY A 160 -2.49 9.94 5.54
C GLY A 160 -3.09 10.73 6.69
N ARG A 161 -2.41 11.81 7.13
CA ARG A 161 -2.92 12.72 8.17
C ARG A 161 -4.26 13.40 7.82
N HIS A 162 -4.66 13.37 6.54
CA HIS A 162 -5.94 13.90 6.08
C HIS A 162 -7.09 12.89 6.18
N VAL A 163 -6.80 11.64 6.54
CA VAL A 163 -7.78 10.62 6.88
C VAL A 163 -8.07 10.72 8.37
N ASP A 164 -9.20 11.34 8.69
CA ASP A 164 -9.72 11.55 10.03
C ASP A 164 -10.82 10.54 10.32
N PHE A 165 -10.66 9.77 11.39
CA PHE A 165 -11.62 8.75 11.77
C PHE A 165 -12.82 9.34 12.53
N GLY A 166 -12.77 10.60 12.95
CA GLY A 166 -13.89 11.30 13.60
C GLY A 166 -13.99 11.04 15.11
N ASP A 167 -13.22 10.10 15.65
CA ASP A 167 -13.07 9.81 17.09
C ASP A 167 -11.84 10.51 17.73
N GLY A 168 -11.25 11.48 17.01
CA GLY A 168 -10.01 12.16 17.39
C GLY A 168 -8.74 11.41 16.97
N SER A 169 -8.87 10.27 16.29
CA SER A 169 -7.73 9.55 15.70
C SER A 169 -7.61 9.79 14.19
N ARG A 170 -6.40 9.60 13.67
CA ARG A 170 -6.08 9.79 12.24
C ARG A 170 -5.15 8.71 11.72
N LEU A 171 -5.18 8.46 10.42
CA LEU A 171 -4.19 7.60 9.73
C LEU A 171 -2.84 8.34 9.59
N GLU A 172 -2.26 8.74 10.70
CA GLU A 172 -0.98 9.42 10.70
C GLU A 172 0.16 8.45 10.97
N LEU A 173 1.15 8.47 10.07
CA LEU A 173 2.36 7.66 10.16
C LEU A 173 3.54 8.52 10.64
N PHE A 174 4.29 7.98 11.60
CA PHE A 174 5.41 8.65 12.28
C PHE A 174 6.65 7.77 12.20
N ARG A 175 7.80 8.37 11.90
CA ARG A 175 9.10 7.70 11.87
C ARG A 175 9.90 8.06 13.13
N HIS A 176 10.41 7.04 13.81
CA HIS A 176 11.29 7.13 14.98
C HIS A 176 12.51 6.26 14.73
N GLY A 177 13.57 6.84 14.15
CA GLY A 177 14.73 6.08 13.69
C GLY A 177 14.33 5.05 12.62
N HIS A 178 14.50 3.76 12.95
CA HIS A 178 14.12 2.62 12.11
C HIS A 178 12.68 2.13 12.34
N GLN A 179 11.96 2.72 13.29
CA GLN A 179 10.62 2.31 13.64
C GLN A 179 9.58 3.22 12.97
N VAL A 180 8.48 2.63 12.50
CA VAL A 180 7.28 3.36 12.10
C VAL A 180 6.14 3.11 13.09
N ARG A 181 5.37 4.17 13.39
CA ARG A 181 4.16 4.10 14.21
C ARG A 181 2.98 4.65 13.42
N ALA A 182 1.80 4.07 13.62
CA ALA A 182 0.55 4.56 13.07
C ALA A 182 -0.39 5.02 14.18
N ILE A 183 -1.43 5.78 13.82
CA ILE A 183 -2.54 6.21 14.70
C ILE A 183 -2.05 7.00 15.94
N ASN A 184 -2.08 8.32 15.88
CA ASN A 184 -1.77 9.20 17.02
C ASN A 184 -0.39 8.96 17.68
N ASN A 185 0.58 8.40 16.94
CA ASN A 185 1.96 8.16 17.40
C ASN A 185 2.09 7.29 18.67
N GLN A 186 1.11 6.43 18.97
CA GLN A 186 1.17 5.66 20.21
C GLN A 186 2.30 4.63 20.19
N PRO A 187 3.06 4.44 21.30
CA PRO A 187 4.18 3.50 21.34
C PRO A 187 3.83 2.03 21.02
N GLY A 188 2.58 1.63 21.28
CA GLY A 188 2.06 0.29 20.98
C GLY A 188 1.69 0.08 19.51
N TYR A 189 1.47 1.15 18.75
CA TYR A 189 0.99 1.09 17.37
C TYR A 189 2.13 1.06 16.37
N ARG A 190 3.04 0.09 16.57
CA ARG A 190 4.22 -0.10 15.75
C ARG A 190 3.86 -0.83 14.45
N LEU A 191 4.47 -0.42 13.35
CA LEU A 191 4.47 -1.13 12.08
C LEU A 191 5.85 -1.72 11.85
N THR A 192 5.93 -3.03 11.61
CA THR A 192 7.15 -3.64 11.07
C THR A 192 6.99 -3.71 9.56
N LEU A 193 7.82 -2.93 8.86
CA LEU A 193 7.84 -2.91 7.41
C LEU A 193 8.66 -4.09 6.91
N ASP A 194 8.16 -4.73 5.86
CA ASP A 194 8.83 -5.85 5.21
C ASP A 194 9.31 -6.93 6.21
N PRO A 195 8.40 -7.47 7.04
CA PRO A 195 8.76 -8.51 8.00
C PRO A 195 9.33 -9.73 7.27
N HIS A 196 10.20 -10.48 7.96
CA HIS A 196 10.57 -11.80 7.48
C HIS A 196 9.35 -12.72 7.52
N LEU A 197 9.01 -13.33 6.38
CA LEU A 197 7.85 -14.20 6.22
C LEU A 197 8.30 -15.65 6.02
N PRO A 198 7.57 -16.64 6.55
CA PRO A 198 7.90 -18.04 6.38
C PRO A 198 8.00 -18.45 4.89
N PRO A 199 8.81 -19.47 4.55
CA PRO A 199 8.82 -20.05 3.21
C PRO A 199 7.42 -20.49 2.78
N GLY A 200 7.09 -20.28 1.50
CA GLY A 200 5.78 -20.63 0.94
C GLY A 200 4.65 -19.63 1.26
N HIS A 201 4.93 -18.57 2.02
CA HIS A 201 3.96 -17.50 2.23
C HIS A 201 3.59 -16.83 0.88
N LEU A 202 2.33 -16.40 0.73
CA LEU A 202 1.82 -15.81 -0.52
C LEU A 202 2.47 -14.46 -0.85
N TYR A 203 2.58 -13.57 0.13
CA TYR A 203 3.09 -12.20 -0.09
C TYR A 203 4.52 -12.10 -0.65
N PRO A 204 5.52 -12.93 -0.25
CA PRO A 204 6.82 -12.94 -0.90
C PRO A 204 6.75 -13.09 -2.43
N GLN A 205 5.80 -13.88 -2.95
CA GLN A 205 5.64 -14.11 -4.40
C GLN A 205 5.09 -12.89 -5.14
N HIS A 206 4.42 -11.99 -4.42
CA HIS A 206 3.72 -10.83 -4.98
C HIS A 206 4.19 -9.50 -4.38
N ARG A 207 5.36 -9.52 -3.73
CA ARG A 207 5.92 -8.38 -3.02
C ARG A 207 6.24 -7.24 -3.98
N LEU A 208 5.79 -6.04 -3.64
CA LEU A 208 6.20 -4.80 -4.30
C LEU A 208 7.23 -4.07 -3.45
N GLN A 209 8.35 -3.66 -4.07
CA GLN A 209 9.42 -2.94 -3.35
C GLN A 209 8.94 -1.59 -2.77
N ASP A 210 8.09 -0.88 -3.52
CA ASP A 210 7.56 0.43 -3.13
C ASP A 210 6.40 0.36 -2.14
N ASP A 211 5.80 -0.83 -1.98
CA ASP A 211 4.61 -1.09 -1.16
C ASP A 211 4.73 -2.46 -0.46
N PRO A 212 5.76 -2.68 0.37
CA PRO A 212 6.09 -3.98 0.92
C PRO A 212 5.08 -4.42 1.98
N PRO A 213 5.03 -5.72 2.33
CA PRO A 213 4.19 -6.25 3.40
C PRO A 213 4.41 -5.51 4.73
N VAL A 214 3.37 -5.44 5.55
CA VAL A 214 3.41 -4.77 6.86
C VAL A 214 2.88 -5.69 7.92
N HIS A 215 3.67 -5.90 8.96
CA HIS A 215 3.21 -6.57 10.17
C HIS A 215 2.70 -5.55 11.19
N THR A 216 1.53 -5.80 11.76
CA THR A 216 0.90 -4.89 12.73
C THR A 216 -0.02 -5.64 13.69
N ARG A 217 -0.23 -5.03 14.86
CA ARG A 217 -1.20 -5.47 15.88
C ARG A 217 -2.39 -4.52 16.00
N ILE A 218 -2.42 -3.45 15.21
CA ILE A 218 -3.38 -2.38 15.38
C ILE A 218 -4.72 -2.83 14.82
N ASP A 219 -5.76 -2.77 15.64
CA ASP A 219 -7.13 -3.09 15.25
C ASP A 219 -8.12 -2.14 15.95
N TYR A 220 -9.27 -1.91 15.33
CA TYR A 220 -10.33 -1.09 15.92
C TYR A 220 -11.34 -1.97 16.66
N SER A 221 -11.37 -1.88 17.99
CA SER A 221 -12.27 -2.71 18.79
C SER A 221 -13.68 -2.14 18.77
N LYS A 222 -14.59 -2.78 18.02
CA LYS A 222 -16.02 -2.43 17.99
C LYS A 222 -16.67 -2.43 19.39
N VAL A 223 -16.25 -3.36 20.26
CA VAL A 223 -16.78 -3.47 21.63
C VAL A 223 -16.39 -2.26 22.49
N HIS A 224 -15.19 -1.75 22.32
CA HIS A 224 -14.66 -0.65 23.14
C HIS A 224 -14.74 0.72 22.46
N GLY A 225 -15.09 0.78 21.17
CA GLY A 225 -15.12 2.02 20.39
C GLY A 225 -13.77 2.73 20.36
N ARG A 226 -12.66 1.98 20.26
CA ARG A 226 -11.31 2.55 20.23
C ARG A 226 -10.30 1.62 19.57
N TRP A 227 -9.20 2.21 19.11
CA TRP A 227 -8.01 1.48 18.68
C TRP A 227 -7.38 0.68 19.81
N GLY A 228 -6.93 -0.53 19.49
CA GLY A 228 -6.30 -1.45 20.43
C GLY A 228 -5.19 -2.26 19.77
N LEU A 229 -4.61 -3.15 20.58
CA LEU A 229 -3.69 -4.17 20.10
C LEU A 229 -4.43 -5.50 20.06
N PHE A 230 -4.33 -6.21 18.95
CA PHE A 230 -4.93 -7.51 18.73
C PHE A 230 -3.88 -8.54 18.30
N VAL A 231 -4.34 -9.69 17.82
CA VAL A 231 -3.48 -10.74 17.27
C VAL A 231 -2.62 -10.16 16.15
N ASN A 232 -1.36 -10.58 16.14
CA ASN A 232 -0.42 -10.30 15.07
C ASN A 232 -1.02 -10.62 13.71
N SER A 233 -0.95 -9.68 12.79
CA SER A 233 -1.39 -9.88 11.41
C SER A 233 -0.41 -9.24 10.45
N THR A 234 -0.17 -9.91 9.32
CA THR A 234 0.56 -9.33 8.20
C THR A 234 -0.44 -8.90 7.12
N ASP A 235 -0.40 -7.62 6.79
CA ASP A 235 -1.01 -7.02 5.62
C ASP A 235 -0.12 -7.23 4.40
N ALA A 236 -0.72 -7.49 3.24
CA ALA A 236 0.03 -7.74 1.99
C ALA A 236 0.95 -6.58 1.58
N SER A 237 0.60 -5.37 2.02
CA SER A 237 1.30 -4.14 1.66
C SER A 237 1.01 -2.98 2.62
N VAL A 238 1.74 -1.87 2.51
CA VAL A 238 1.48 -0.64 3.27
C VAL A 238 0.10 -0.08 2.90
N SER A 239 -0.25 -0.09 1.61
CA SER A 239 -1.58 0.31 1.15
C SER A 239 -2.69 -0.61 1.68
N SER A 240 -2.46 -1.93 1.73
CA SER A 240 -3.41 -2.89 2.33
C SER A 240 -3.63 -2.60 3.81
N CYS A 241 -2.56 -2.35 4.57
CA CYS A 241 -2.64 -1.97 5.98
C CYS A 241 -3.46 -0.70 6.19
N ALA A 242 -3.22 0.34 5.40
CA ALA A 242 -4.01 1.57 5.45
C ALA A 242 -5.49 1.34 5.14
N LYS A 243 -5.80 0.59 4.08
CA LYS A 243 -7.19 0.25 3.70
C LYS A 243 -7.91 -0.58 4.78
N ARG A 244 -7.18 -1.52 5.40
CA ARG A 244 -7.66 -2.33 6.53
C ARG A 244 -8.02 -1.45 7.73
N LEU A 245 -7.12 -0.57 8.15
CA LEU A 245 -7.40 0.35 9.26
C LEU A 245 -8.66 1.20 8.99
N ILE A 246 -8.81 1.74 7.78
CA ILE A 246 -10.00 2.51 7.39
C ILE A 246 -11.29 1.70 7.55
N VAL A 247 -11.30 0.46 7.06
CA VAL A 247 -12.51 -0.36 7.08
C VAL A 247 -12.82 -0.91 8.48
N ASP A 248 -11.82 -1.26 9.27
CA ASP A 248 -12.01 -1.74 10.65
C ASP A 248 -12.68 -0.64 11.50
N HIS A 249 -12.21 0.61 11.35
CA HIS A 249 -12.86 1.76 11.97
C HIS A 249 -14.29 1.96 11.46
N PHE A 250 -14.49 1.92 10.13
CA PHE A 250 -15.81 2.10 9.52
C PHE A 250 -16.82 1.06 10.03
N GLU A 251 -16.44 -0.22 10.09
CA GLU A 251 -17.29 -1.32 10.59
C GLU A 251 -17.61 -1.23 12.08
N GLY A 252 -16.67 -0.68 12.85
CA GLY A 252 -16.84 -0.44 14.27
C GLY A 252 -17.78 0.72 14.59
N THR A 253 -17.87 1.71 13.70
CA THR A 253 -18.61 2.96 13.93
C THR A 253 -19.93 3.06 13.16
N HIS A 254 -20.13 2.23 12.13
CA HIS A 254 -21.34 2.27 11.31
C HIS A 254 -22.20 1.02 11.52
N GLN A 255 -23.52 1.22 11.42
CA GLN A 255 -24.45 0.10 11.33
C GLN A 255 -24.28 -0.55 9.95
N THR A 256 -23.96 -1.84 9.95
CA THR A 256 -23.79 -2.63 8.74
C THR A 256 -24.75 -3.81 8.78
N ASN A 257 -25.17 -4.24 7.60
CA ASN A 257 -25.90 -5.48 7.41
C ASN A 257 -24.96 -6.48 6.73
N SER A 258 -25.10 -7.76 7.06
CA SER A 258 -24.28 -8.79 6.43
C SER A 258 -25.00 -10.10 6.21
N THR A 259 -24.44 -10.90 5.31
CA THR A 259 -24.78 -12.31 5.15
C THR A 259 -23.49 -13.12 4.97
N THR A 260 -23.45 -14.32 5.54
CA THR A 260 -22.26 -15.17 5.52
C THR A 260 -22.62 -16.58 5.06
N LYS A 261 -21.76 -17.17 4.23
CA LYS A 261 -21.81 -18.58 3.84
C LYS A 261 -20.44 -19.23 3.94
N PHE A 262 -20.45 -20.53 4.26
CA PHE A 262 -19.28 -21.39 4.22
C PHE A 262 -19.38 -22.26 2.98
N LEU A 263 -18.34 -22.22 2.16
CA LEU A 263 -18.30 -22.85 0.84
C LEU A 263 -16.98 -23.57 0.67
N ASP A 264 -16.97 -24.64 -0.12
CA ASP A 264 -15.72 -25.21 -0.62
C ASP A 264 -15.10 -24.23 -1.63
N ARG A 265 -13.79 -23.95 -1.53
CA ARG A 265 -13.08 -22.96 -2.37
C ARG A 265 -13.17 -23.23 -3.86
N TYR A 266 -13.47 -24.47 -4.27
CA TYR A 266 -13.59 -24.89 -5.65
C TYR A 266 -15.03 -24.78 -6.20
N VAL A 267 -16.03 -24.42 -5.39
CA VAL A 267 -17.39 -24.21 -5.90
C VAL A 267 -17.42 -23.09 -6.94
N GLY A 268 -18.35 -23.21 -7.89
CA GLY A 268 -18.53 -22.17 -8.91
C GLY A 268 -17.36 -22.05 -9.89
N GLY A 269 -16.55 -23.10 -10.03
CA GLY A 269 -15.43 -23.15 -10.98
C GLY A 269 -14.11 -22.63 -10.41
N GLY A 270 -13.91 -22.65 -9.09
CA GLY A 270 -12.65 -22.25 -8.46
C GLY A 270 -12.43 -20.74 -8.35
N ARG A 271 -13.46 -19.91 -8.53
CA ARG A 271 -13.30 -18.44 -8.45
C ARG A 271 -12.84 -17.97 -7.05
N LEU A 272 -13.31 -18.60 -5.97
CA LEU A 272 -12.86 -18.25 -4.62
C LEU A 272 -11.39 -18.61 -4.41
N ASP A 273 -10.99 -19.79 -4.87
CA ASP A 273 -9.60 -20.22 -4.87
C ASP A 273 -8.70 -19.25 -5.65
N ALA A 274 -9.10 -18.87 -6.86
CA ALA A 274 -8.38 -17.88 -7.67
C ALA A 274 -8.25 -16.54 -6.92
N LEU A 275 -9.33 -16.01 -6.34
CA LEU A 275 -9.29 -14.74 -5.60
C LEU A 275 -8.38 -14.76 -4.35
N LEU A 276 -8.20 -15.93 -3.73
CA LEU A 276 -7.32 -16.11 -2.57
C LEU A 276 -5.85 -16.32 -2.96
N THR A 277 -5.59 -16.85 -4.15
CA THR A 277 -4.23 -17.20 -4.62
C THR A 277 -3.66 -16.19 -5.61
N GLU A 278 -4.49 -15.35 -6.22
CA GLU A 278 -4.06 -14.23 -7.06
C GLU A 278 -3.27 -13.19 -6.25
N SER A 279 -2.44 -12.41 -6.96
CA SER A 279 -1.69 -11.34 -6.33
C SER A 279 -2.61 -10.38 -5.59
N PRO A 280 -2.26 -10.00 -4.34
CA PRO A 280 -3.06 -9.07 -3.57
C PRO A 280 -3.18 -7.70 -4.23
N HIS A 281 -2.28 -7.37 -5.16
CA HIS A 281 -2.24 -6.12 -5.90
C HIS A 281 -2.99 -6.16 -7.23
N THR A 282 -3.48 -7.32 -7.66
CA THR A 282 -4.27 -7.43 -8.88
C THR A 282 -5.65 -6.81 -8.67
N PRO A 283 -6.07 -5.85 -9.53
CA PRO A 283 -7.44 -5.34 -9.52
C PRO A 283 -8.45 -6.48 -9.77
N VAL A 284 -9.56 -6.44 -9.05
CA VAL A 284 -10.63 -7.44 -9.20
C VAL A 284 -11.80 -6.80 -9.94
N ASP A 285 -12.24 -7.43 -11.03
CA ASP A 285 -13.38 -6.96 -11.81
C ASP A 285 -14.63 -6.74 -10.93
N GLY A 286 -15.29 -5.61 -11.17
CA GLY A 286 -16.46 -5.19 -10.39
C GLY A 286 -16.13 -4.59 -9.02
N CYS A 287 -14.85 -4.51 -8.62
CA CYS A 287 -14.44 -3.90 -7.36
C CYS A 287 -13.84 -2.50 -7.58
N GLY A 288 -13.99 -1.61 -6.60
CA GLY A 288 -13.28 -0.33 -6.54
C GLY A 288 -11.83 -0.49 -6.05
N THR A 289 -11.61 -1.42 -5.12
CA THR A 289 -10.27 -1.82 -4.67
C THR A 289 -10.35 -3.23 -4.08
N ALA A 290 -9.22 -3.92 -4.00
CA ALA A 290 -9.06 -5.14 -3.22
C ALA A 290 -7.79 -5.05 -2.36
N PHE A 291 -7.73 -5.81 -1.28
CA PHE A 291 -6.54 -5.94 -0.44
C PHE A 291 -6.59 -7.25 0.36
N SER A 292 -5.43 -7.69 0.85
CA SER A 292 -5.31 -8.91 1.66
C SER A 292 -4.59 -8.63 2.97
N TYR A 293 -4.99 -9.34 4.03
CA TYR A 293 -4.35 -9.32 5.34
C TYR A 293 -4.50 -10.67 6.04
N GLN A 294 -4.04 -10.79 7.29
CA GLN A 294 -3.96 -12.08 8.02
C GLN A 294 -3.14 -13.11 7.26
N ASP A 295 -1.93 -12.72 6.85
CA ASP A 295 -0.94 -13.66 6.29
C ASP A 295 -1.42 -14.35 5.00
N GLY A 296 -2.27 -13.64 4.23
CA GLY A 296 -2.84 -14.10 2.97
C GLY A 296 -4.17 -14.84 3.10
N ARG A 297 -4.60 -15.14 4.33
CA ARG A 297 -5.80 -15.94 4.59
C ARG A 297 -7.11 -15.16 4.43
N LEU A 298 -7.04 -13.83 4.36
CA LEU A 298 -8.21 -12.99 4.19
C LEU A 298 -8.03 -12.04 3.00
N ARG A 299 -8.98 -12.12 2.06
CA ARG A 299 -9.10 -11.22 0.91
C ARG A 299 -10.34 -10.35 1.08
N LYS A 300 -10.18 -9.04 0.97
CA LYS A 300 -11.28 -8.08 1.03
C LYS A 300 -11.50 -7.42 -0.32
N LEU A 301 -12.74 -7.45 -0.80
CA LEU A 301 -13.16 -6.87 -2.08
C LEU A 301 -14.11 -5.72 -1.81
N VAL A 302 -13.71 -4.49 -2.12
CA VAL A 302 -14.59 -3.31 -1.99
C VAL A 302 -15.41 -3.18 -3.26
N LEU A 303 -16.72 -3.30 -3.14
CA LEU A 303 -17.65 -3.36 -4.27
C LEU A 303 -18.06 -1.98 -4.77
N THR A 304 -18.25 -1.05 -3.85
CA THR A 304 -18.77 0.28 -4.15
C THR A 304 -17.64 1.21 -4.59
N LYS A 305 -17.95 2.12 -5.50
CA LYS A 305 -17.10 3.26 -5.92
C LYS A 305 -17.61 4.57 -5.32
N SER A 306 -16.87 5.67 -5.46
CA SER A 306 -17.24 7.00 -4.96
C SER A 306 -18.60 7.53 -5.47
N THR A 307 -19.15 6.96 -6.54
CA THR A 307 -20.48 7.30 -7.08
C THR A 307 -21.64 6.69 -6.29
N HIS A 308 -21.38 5.74 -5.38
CA HIS A 308 -22.40 5.09 -4.58
C HIS A 308 -22.61 5.86 -3.28
N ASN A 309 -23.86 5.96 -2.83
CA ASN A 309 -24.24 6.59 -1.57
C ASN A 309 -24.22 5.61 -0.37
N PHE A 310 -23.69 4.41 -0.58
CA PHE A 310 -23.49 3.39 0.44
C PHE A 310 -22.13 2.72 0.23
N VAL A 311 -21.72 1.93 1.22
CA VAL A 311 -20.45 1.19 1.21
C VAL A 311 -20.76 -0.30 1.28
N ALA A 312 -20.21 -1.08 0.35
CA ALA A 312 -20.32 -2.53 0.38
C ALA A 312 -19.00 -3.22 0.05
N TRP A 313 -18.77 -4.36 0.68
CA TRP A 313 -17.56 -5.17 0.52
C TRP A 313 -17.82 -6.64 0.80
N ILE A 314 -16.88 -7.48 0.38
CA ILE A 314 -16.86 -8.92 0.61
C ILE A 314 -15.60 -9.30 1.37
N TYR A 315 -15.77 -10.13 2.39
CA TYR A 315 -14.70 -10.90 2.99
C TYR A 315 -14.69 -12.30 2.39
N ILE A 316 -13.51 -12.74 1.98
CA ILE A 316 -13.21 -14.12 1.62
C ILE A 316 -12.15 -14.59 2.61
N ILE A 317 -12.51 -15.52 3.48
CA ILE A 317 -11.70 -15.97 4.60
C ILE A 317 -11.37 -17.45 4.41
N GLU A 318 -10.09 -17.77 4.31
CA GLU A 318 -9.60 -19.14 4.30
C GLU A 318 -9.70 -19.77 5.69
N LEU A 319 -10.49 -20.84 5.78
CA LEU A 319 -10.65 -21.65 6.97
C LEU A 319 -9.76 -22.89 6.87
N SER A 320 -10.02 -23.91 7.67
CA SER A 320 -9.28 -25.17 7.61
C SER A 320 -9.65 -25.96 6.35
N GLY A 321 -8.65 -26.53 5.67
CA GLY A 321 -8.87 -27.40 4.51
C GLY A 321 -9.31 -26.59 3.28
N ASN A 322 -10.39 -27.03 2.63
CA ASN A 322 -10.93 -26.36 1.45
C ASN A 322 -12.05 -25.38 1.78
N ASP A 323 -12.40 -25.21 3.05
CA ASP A 323 -13.52 -24.37 3.45
C ASP A 323 -13.15 -22.88 3.42
N VAL A 324 -14.04 -22.08 2.87
CA VAL A 324 -13.92 -20.63 2.76
C VAL A 324 -15.19 -19.97 3.28
N GLY A 325 -15.02 -19.01 4.18
CA GLY A 325 -16.07 -18.11 4.61
C GLY A 325 -16.22 -16.95 3.63
N VAL A 326 -17.39 -16.79 3.02
CA VAL A 326 -17.74 -15.62 2.21
C VAL A 326 -18.76 -14.80 2.97
N ALA A 327 -18.37 -13.60 3.40
CA ALA A 327 -19.26 -12.66 4.08
C ALA A 327 -19.43 -11.39 3.26
N VAL A 328 -20.66 -11.01 2.95
CA VAL A 328 -21.00 -9.79 2.21
C VAL A 328 -21.56 -8.79 3.20
N HIS A 329 -21.02 -7.58 3.20
CA HIS A 329 -21.39 -6.50 4.11
C HIS A 329 -21.85 -5.26 3.33
N THR A 330 -22.80 -4.52 3.90
CA THR A 330 -23.31 -3.29 3.28
C THR A 330 -23.92 -2.30 4.26
N THR A 331 -23.85 -1.02 3.92
CA THR A 331 -24.63 0.06 4.52
C THR A 331 -25.82 0.51 3.65
N GLU A 332 -26.09 -0.19 2.55
CA GLU A 332 -27.28 0.04 1.72
C GLU A 332 -28.54 0.01 2.58
N ALA A 333 -29.43 0.98 2.37
CA ALA A 333 -30.71 1.03 3.06
C ALA A 333 -31.57 -0.17 2.63
N ALA A 334 -32.13 -0.89 3.61
CA ALA A 334 -32.97 -2.04 3.30
C ALA A 334 -34.23 -1.59 2.53
N ALA A 335 -34.50 -2.21 1.40
CA ALA A 335 -35.76 -2.05 0.68
C ALA A 335 -36.94 -2.43 1.61
N SER A 336 -37.99 -1.61 1.59
CA SER A 336 -39.18 -1.81 2.42
C SER A 336 -40.22 -2.69 1.73
N GLY A 337 -40.91 -3.55 2.48
CA GLY A 337 -42.01 -4.37 1.95
C GLY A 337 -41.59 -5.54 1.05
N VAL A 338 -40.29 -5.85 0.99
CA VAL A 338 -39.72 -6.99 0.26
C VAL A 338 -39.45 -8.19 1.18
N GLY A 339 -39.12 -9.34 0.60
CA GLY A 339 -38.77 -10.55 1.34
C GLY A 339 -37.63 -10.34 2.37
N GLY A 340 -37.56 -11.23 3.36
CA GLY A 340 -36.55 -11.12 4.43
C GLY A 340 -35.12 -11.49 4.02
N ALA A 341 -34.92 -12.03 2.82
CA ALA A 341 -33.60 -12.47 2.37
C ALA A 341 -32.69 -11.28 2.06
N PHE A 342 -31.37 -11.46 2.25
CA PHE A 342 -30.37 -10.42 1.99
C PHE A 342 -30.49 -9.84 0.57
N ARG A 343 -30.63 -10.73 -0.42
CA ARG A 343 -30.75 -10.33 -1.84
C ARG A 343 -31.98 -9.50 -2.16
N ASP A 344 -33.05 -9.66 -1.38
CA ASP A 344 -34.30 -8.94 -1.62
C ASP A 344 -34.22 -7.53 -1.00
N ARG A 345 -33.49 -7.43 0.14
CA ARG A 345 -33.35 -6.19 0.92
C ARG A 345 -32.26 -5.25 0.41
N PHE A 346 -31.19 -5.77 -0.17
CA PHE A 346 -30.00 -5.01 -0.58
C PHE A 346 -29.66 -5.32 -2.05
N LEU A 347 -30.43 -4.73 -2.95
CA LEU A 347 -30.42 -5.06 -4.38
C LEU A 347 -29.11 -4.64 -5.05
N ASP A 348 -28.64 -3.44 -4.77
CA ASP A 348 -27.44 -2.88 -5.40
C ASP A 348 -26.19 -3.62 -4.92
N THR A 349 -26.10 -3.86 -3.62
CA THR A 349 -25.05 -4.69 -3.01
C THR A 349 -25.01 -6.08 -3.63
N THR A 350 -26.17 -6.71 -3.78
CA THR A 350 -26.25 -8.07 -4.33
C THR A 350 -25.82 -8.09 -5.79
N ALA A 351 -26.22 -7.10 -6.58
CA ALA A 351 -25.81 -6.99 -7.99
C ALA A 351 -24.28 -6.81 -8.11
N LEU A 352 -23.69 -5.92 -7.33
CA LEU A 352 -22.23 -5.70 -7.34
C LEU A 352 -21.47 -6.94 -6.84
N ALA A 353 -21.95 -7.59 -5.78
CA ALA A 353 -21.31 -8.78 -5.25
C ALA A 353 -21.35 -9.95 -6.24
N ARG A 354 -22.48 -10.13 -6.94
CA ARG A 354 -22.62 -11.14 -8.01
C ARG A 354 -21.57 -10.98 -9.10
N LEU A 355 -21.26 -9.74 -9.48
CA LEU A 355 -20.23 -9.43 -10.46
C LEU A 355 -18.85 -9.84 -9.95
N ALA A 356 -18.50 -9.44 -8.71
CA ALA A 356 -17.17 -9.68 -8.14
C ALA A 356 -16.86 -11.17 -7.88
N VAL A 357 -17.80 -11.92 -7.29
CA VAL A 357 -17.59 -13.35 -6.97
C VAL A 357 -17.97 -14.29 -8.13
N GLY A 358 -18.61 -13.76 -9.17
CA GLY A 358 -19.09 -14.53 -10.31
C GLY A 358 -20.37 -15.33 -10.04
N ALA A 359 -21.10 -15.64 -11.12
CA ALA A 359 -22.41 -16.31 -11.05
C ALA A 359 -22.36 -17.69 -10.37
N GLY A 360 -21.25 -18.42 -10.55
CA GLY A 360 -21.05 -19.76 -10.00
C GLY A 360 -21.01 -19.78 -8.47
N VAL A 361 -20.43 -18.76 -7.83
CA VAL A 361 -20.36 -18.62 -6.37
C VAL A 361 -21.63 -17.95 -5.84
N ALA A 362 -22.11 -16.92 -6.54
CA ALA A 362 -23.23 -16.11 -6.09
C ALA A 362 -24.52 -16.91 -5.84
N ARG A 363 -24.78 -17.98 -6.60
CA ARG A 363 -25.94 -18.87 -6.38
C ARG A 363 -25.95 -19.54 -5.00
N TYR A 364 -24.79 -19.80 -4.43
CA TYR A 364 -24.68 -20.37 -3.08
C TYR A 364 -24.79 -19.28 -2.01
N VAL A 365 -24.19 -18.11 -2.26
CA VAL A 365 -24.21 -16.97 -1.34
C VAL A 365 -25.62 -16.40 -1.17
N PHE A 366 -26.29 -16.12 -2.28
CA PHE A 366 -27.55 -15.35 -2.30
C PHE A 366 -28.80 -16.18 -2.57
N ASP A 367 -28.68 -17.28 -3.32
CA ASP A 367 -29.86 -18.02 -3.82
C ASP A 367 -30.22 -19.26 -3.00
N GLY A 368 -29.48 -19.51 -1.91
CA GLY A 368 -29.78 -20.60 -0.97
C GLY A 368 -29.55 -22.00 -1.55
N GLN A 369 -28.88 -22.11 -2.71
CA GLN A 369 -28.48 -23.42 -3.22
C GLN A 369 -27.53 -24.08 -2.22
N GLN A 370 -27.78 -25.36 -1.93
CA GLN A 370 -26.85 -26.14 -1.14
C GLN A 370 -25.63 -26.49 -2.02
N PRO A 371 -24.40 -26.33 -1.51
CA PRO A 371 -23.23 -26.90 -2.16
C PRO A 371 -23.48 -28.39 -2.43
N PRO A 372 -22.94 -28.95 -3.53
CA PRO A 372 -22.96 -30.39 -3.71
C PRO A 372 -22.35 -30.99 -2.43
N GLN A 373 -23.10 -31.82 -1.72
CA GLN A 373 -22.51 -32.63 -0.66
C GLN A 373 -21.50 -33.54 -1.37
N GLN A 374 -20.21 -33.17 -1.34
CA GLN A 374 -19.16 -34.12 -1.67
C GLN A 374 -19.41 -35.31 -0.75
N SER A 375 -19.82 -36.41 -1.36
CA SER A 375 -20.02 -37.66 -0.64
C SER A 375 -18.67 -38.00 -0.04
N ARG A 376 -18.46 -37.68 1.25
CA ARG A 376 -17.31 -38.19 1.99
C ARG A 376 -17.31 -39.69 1.70
N PRO A 377 -16.19 -40.27 1.21
CA PRO A 377 -16.10 -41.70 1.03
C PRO A 377 -16.58 -42.33 2.33
N GLN A 378 -17.69 -43.07 2.28
CA GLN A 378 -18.10 -43.82 3.45
C GLN A 378 -16.92 -44.71 3.83
N PRO A 379 -16.56 -44.81 5.12
CA PRO A 379 -15.60 -45.80 5.56
C PRO A 379 -16.03 -47.13 4.94
N GLN A 380 -15.18 -47.71 4.09
CA GLN A 380 -15.47 -49.02 3.54
C GLN A 380 -15.72 -49.94 4.73
N PRO A 381 -16.83 -50.70 4.75
CA PRO A 381 -17.02 -51.69 5.81
C PRO A 381 -15.77 -52.58 5.86
N PRO A 382 -15.25 -52.88 7.06
CA PRO A 382 -14.04 -53.68 7.19
C PRO A 382 -14.22 -54.95 6.36
N GLN A 383 -13.33 -55.13 5.37
CA GLN A 383 -13.31 -56.37 4.61
C GLN A 383 -13.10 -57.51 5.61
N PRO A 384 -13.91 -58.58 5.56
CA PRO A 384 -13.68 -59.74 6.41
C PRO A 384 -12.29 -60.28 6.09
N GLN A 385 -11.40 -60.24 7.09
CA GLN A 385 -10.12 -60.92 7.06
C GLN A 385 -10.38 -62.38 6.70
N GLN A 386 -9.96 -62.78 5.50
CA GLN A 386 -9.83 -64.18 5.18
C GLN A 386 -8.74 -64.73 6.09
N GLN A 387 -9.16 -65.49 7.10
CA GLN A 387 -8.34 -66.47 7.78
C GLN A 387 -7.91 -67.52 6.73
N GLY A 388 -6.74 -67.31 6.15
CA GLY A 388 -5.95 -68.35 5.52
C GLY A 388 -4.72 -68.55 6.41
N GLY A 389 -4.79 -69.52 7.31
CA GLY A 389 -3.59 -70.10 7.87
C GLY A 389 -2.86 -70.84 6.77
N ASP A 390 -1.54 -70.71 6.73
CA ASP A 390 -0.72 -71.88 6.48
C ASP A 390 0.63 -71.69 7.17
N ASP A 391 0.98 -72.74 7.88
CA ASP A 391 2.17 -72.87 8.71
C ASP A 391 3.38 -73.07 7.79
N SER A 392 4.47 -72.37 8.07
CA SER A 392 5.81 -72.76 7.63
C SER A 392 6.82 -72.15 8.57
N ASP A 393 7.07 -72.90 9.64
CA ASP A 393 8.34 -72.94 10.34
C ASP A 393 9.45 -73.25 9.33
N ASP A 394 10.62 -72.62 9.48
CA ASP A 394 11.94 -73.26 9.40
C ASP A 394 13.03 -72.18 9.40
N ASP A 395 13.65 -72.06 10.58
CA ASP A 395 15.08 -72.15 10.84
C ASP A 395 16.08 -71.10 10.29
N ASP A 396 16.65 -70.38 11.27
CA ASP A 396 18.08 -70.26 11.60
C ASP A 396 19.13 -69.93 10.52
N GLU A 397 19.88 -68.85 10.76
CA GLU A 397 21.36 -68.73 10.79
C GLU A 397 21.73 -67.23 10.68
N ASP A 398 22.12 -66.53 11.75
CA ASP A 398 23.41 -66.51 12.47
C ASP A 398 24.52 -65.68 11.77
N GLY A 399 25.21 -64.87 12.57
CA GLY A 399 26.35 -63.99 12.21
C GLY A 399 25.93 -62.57 11.78
N GLY A 400 26.42 -61.47 12.35
CA GLY A 400 27.71 -61.17 12.97
C GLY A 400 28.25 -59.87 12.33
N ASP A 401 29.11 -59.14 13.07
CA ASP A 401 29.85 -57.89 12.70
C ASP A 401 29.05 -56.57 12.72
N GLN A 402 29.32 -55.57 13.58
CA GLN A 402 30.56 -54.80 13.85
C GLN A 402 31.16 -54.13 12.60
N GLY A 403 31.45 -52.83 12.69
CA GLY A 403 31.84 -51.97 11.56
C GLY A 403 31.05 -50.65 11.58
N ASP A 404 31.30 -49.72 12.51
CA ASP A 404 32.40 -48.73 12.51
C ASP A 404 32.05 -47.49 11.67
N ASP A 405 31.92 -46.38 12.39
CA ASP A 405 32.44 -45.03 12.10
C ASP A 405 32.71 -44.66 10.62
N TYR A 406 31.95 -43.66 10.15
CA TYR A 406 32.43 -42.73 9.13
C TYR A 406 32.29 -41.31 9.67
N ASP A 407 33.31 -40.93 10.45
CA ASP A 407 33.92 -39.62 10.31
C ASP A 407 34.66 -39.63 8.97
N ASP A 408 34.41 -38.64 8.11
CA ASP A 408 35.40 -38.25 7.11
C ASP A 408 35.29 -36.74 6.90
N ASP A 409 36.38 -36.12 7.31
CA ASP A 409 36.77 -34.73 7.12
C ASP A 409 36.96 -34.45 5.62
N ASP A 410 36.52 -33.27 5.16
CA ASP A 410 37.05 -32.67 3.94
C ASP A 410 37.55 -31.25 4.27
N ASP A 411 38.82 -31.25 4.67
CA ASP A 411 39.68 -30.09 4.81
C ASP A 411 40.10 -29.59 3.41
N GLY A 412 39.63 -28.39 3.06
CA GLY A 412 40.04 -27.65 1.87
C GLY A 412 40.47 -26.23 2.23
N ASP A 413 41.67 -26.14 2.77
CA ASP A 413 42.41 -24.93 3.16
C ASP A 413 42.68 -23.92 2.03
N VAL A 414 42.96 -22.69 2.49
CA VAL A 414 43.75 -21.58 1.91
C VAL A 414 43.30 -20.85 0.63
N ASP A 415 42.98 -19.55 0.81
CA ASP A 415 43.87 -18.52 0.26
C ASP A 415 43.95 -17.31 1.19
N GLU A 416 45.19 -17.01 1.58
CA GLU A 416 45.61 -15.90 2.40
C GLU A 416 45.64 -14.63 1.53
N GLY A 417 45.20 -13.51 2.11
CA GLY A 417 45.15 -12.21 1.44
C GLY A 417 45.27 -11.09 2.44
N ASP A 418 46.49 -10.98 2.93
CA ASP A 418 47.12 -9.94 3.75
C ASP A 418 46.61 -8.49 3.56
N ASP A 419 46.63 -7.80 4.71
CA ASP A 419 47.08 -6.43 4.95
C ASP A 419 46.34 -5.25 4.32
N ASP A 420 45.73 -4.43 5.18
CA ASP A 420 46.34 -3.14 5.51
C ASP A 420 45.66 -2.49 6.74
N ASP A 421 46.46 -2.41 7.80
CA ASP A 421 46.32 -1.56 8.97
C ASP A 421 46.08 -0.09 8.61
N ILE A 422 44.97 0.51 9.07
CA ILE A 422 44.95 1.92 9.51
C ILE A 422 43.95 2.08 10.68
N ASP A 423 44.51 2.12 11.88
CA ASP A 423 44.03 2.90 13.02
C ASP A 423 45.24 3.77 13.46
N PRO A 424 45.15 4.90 14.18
CA PRO A 424 43.97 5.63 14.65
C PRO A 424 44.04 7.14 14.33
N ASN A 425 42.96 7.88 14.55
CA ASN A 425 43.11 9.28 14.90
C ASN A 425 42.10 9.70 15.98
N ASP A 426 42.64 9.75 17.19
CA ASP A 426 42.14 10.49 18.33
C ASP A 426 41.96 11.97 17.99
N GLY A 427 40.81 12.53 18.39
CA GLY A 427 40.47 13.93 18.22
C GLY A 427 39.43 14.35 19.25
N GLN A 428 39.91 14.44 20.48
CA GLN A 428 39.29 15.08 21.65
C GLN A 428 38.69 16.48 21.36
N ASP A 429 37.55 16.76 22.02
CA ASP A 429 37.22 17.98 22.80
C ASP A 429 35.89 18.69 22.49
N GLY A 430 35.17 18.99 23.59
CA GLY A 430 34.10 20.00 23.69
C GLY A 430 32.75 19.41 24.11
N ASN A 431 32.47 19.13 25.39
CA ASN A 431 32.11 20.07 26.47
C ASN A 431 30.96 21.05 26.15
N GLY A 432 29.86 20.93 26.91
CA GLY A 432 29.03 22.06 27.32
C GLY A 432 27.58 22.08 26.83
N GLY A 433 26.63 22.06 27.77
CA GLY A 433 25.30 22.64 27.54
C GLY A 433 24.11 21.80 28.02
N SER A 434 23.97 21.63 29.33
CA SER A 434 22.67 21.52 29.98
C SER A 434 21.89 22.81 29.76
N ASP A 435 20.62 22.75 29.38
CA ASP A 435 19.63 23.73 29.82
C ASP A 435 18.25 23.08 29.92
N GLU A 436 17.78 23.08 31.16
CA GLU A 436 16.40 22.91 31.59
C GLU A 436 15.52 23.99 30.96
N TYR A 437 14.29 23.66 30.58
CA TYR A 437 13.19 24.60 30.71
C TYR A 437 11.93 23.85 31.15
N SER A 438 11.56 24.12 32.41
CA SER A 438 10.20 24.04 32.91
C SER A 438 9.63 25.46 32.85
N GLU A 439 8.53 25.64 32.13
CA GLU A 439 7.31 26.37 32.53
C GLU A 439 6.20 26.15 31.49
#